data_AF-A0A536VY17-F1
#
_entry.id   AF-A0A536VY17-F1
#
_cell.length_a   1.000
_cell.length_b   1.000
_cell.length_c   1.000
_cell.angle_alpha   90.00
_cell.angle_beta   90.00
_cell.angle_gamma   90.00
#
_symmetry.space_group_name_H-M   'P 1'
#
loop_
_entity.id
_entity.type
_entity.pdbx_description
1 polymer ?
#
loop_
_entity_poly.entity_id
_entity_poly.type
_entity_poly.pdbx_seq_one_letter_code
_entity_poly.pdbx_strand_id
1 'polypeptide(L)'
;MEKHFAGRPAAPGIALGALFTFSTDRSTRAASGAVESEAEALRSALNAAVTDLKDLIARSTGEAVAILEFQVALLQDEVLAEPAFSAIAAGSAADQAWLAAMQQEIAGYEASDDEYFRARGADLYDLRDRVLAHLTGSTIEAVVPPG
;
A
#
# COMPACT_ATOMS: atom_id res chain seq x y z
N MET A 1 4.42 31.55 17.90
CA MET A 1 3.42 31.03 18.84
C MET A 1 3.70 29.55 19.03
N GLU A 2 4.02 29.14 20.24
CA GLU A 2 4.37 27.75 20.57
C GLU A 2 3.08 26.91 20.69
N LYS A 3 3.12 25.65 20.24
CA LYS A 3 1.98 24.70 20.34
C LYS A 3 2.40 23.47 21.14
N HIS A 4 1.61 23.10 22.13
CA HIS A 4 1.81 21.89 22.95
C HIS A 4 0.67 20.90 22.67
N PHE A 5 1.01 19.63 22.47
CA PHE A 5 0.05 18.55 22.22
C PHE A 5 0.24 17.43 23.23
N ALA A 6 -0.87 16.90 23.78
CA ALA A 6 -0.85 15.71 24.62
C ALA A 6 -1.07 14.46 23.76
N GLY A 7 -0.31 13.39 24.01
CA GLY A 7 -0.39 12.13 23.27
C GLY A 7 -0.22 10.92 24.18
N ARG A 8 -0.46 9.71 23.65
CA ARG A 8 -0.21 8.44 24.34
C ARG A 8 1.19 7.93 23.97
N PRO A 9 2.09 7.67 24.94
CA PRO A 9 3.44 7.23 24.64
C PRO A 9 3.41 5.84 23.98
N ALA A 10 4.00 5.72 22.78
CA ALA A 10 4.10 4.46 22.03
C ALA A 10 5.48 3.81 22.17
N ALA A 11 6.54 4.60 22.40
CA ALA A 11 7.90 4.15 22.63
C ALA A 11 8.58 5.06 23.68
N PRO A 12 9.53 4.53 24.48
CA PRO A 12 10.30 5.35 25.42
C PRO A 12 11.30 6.25 24.67
N GLY A 13 11.56 7.45 25.19
CA GLY A 13 12.59 8.37 24.67
C GLY A 13 12.11 9.81 24.49
N ILE A 14 13.04 10.70 24.11
CA ILE A 14 12.78 12.10 23.73
C ILE A 14 13.50 12.35 22.40
N ALA A 15 12.79 12.90 21.42
CA ALA A 15 13.35 13.33 20.14
C ALA A 15 13.22 14.85 19.98
N LEU A 16 14.25 15.50 19.43
CA LEU A 16 14.26 16.93 19.15
C LEU A 16 14.84 17.16 17.75
N GLY A 17 14.06 17.75 16.85
CA GLY A 17 14.48 17.95 15.47
C GLY A 17 13.47 18.76 14.66
N ALA A 18 13.81 19.03 13.40
CA ALA A 18 12.88 19.67 12.48
C ALA A 18 11.71 18.74 12.15
N LEU A 19 10.52 19.30 11.97
CA LEU A 19 9.36 18.54 11.51
C LEU A 19 9.57 18.17 10.04
N PHE A 20 9.61 16.87 9.75
CA PHE A 20 9.58 16.34 8.39
C PHE A 20 8.15 15.86 8.08
N THR A 21 7.52 16.44 7.07
CA THR A 21 6.19 16.01 6.62
C THR A 21 6.33 14.95 5.55
N PHE A 22 5.87 13.74 5.84
CA PHE A 22 5.71 12.70 4.84
C PHE A 22 4.37 12.89 4.13
N SER A 23 4.41 13.30 2.86
CA SER A 23 3.22 13.41 2.00
C SER A 23 3.29 12.35 0.91
N THR A 24 2.22 11.58 0.76
CA THR A 24 2.05 10.67 -0.37
C THR A 24 1.33 11.43 -1.48
N ASP A 25 2.01 12.37 -2.14
CA ASP A 25 1.42 13.00 -3.33
C ASP A 25 1.29 11.92 -4.40
N ARG A 26 0.05 11.46 -4.62
CA ARG A 26 -0.26 10.42 -5.60
C ARG A 26 -0.21 11.08 -6.97
N SER A 27 0.86 10.84 -7.72
CA SER A 27 0.92 11.31 -9.10
C SER A 27 -0.19 10.61 -9.91
N THR A 28 -0.88 11.38 -10.75
CA THR A 28 -1.90 10.83 -11.64
C THR A 28 -1.22 10.20 -12.86
N ARG A 29 -1.50 8.93 -13.13
CA ARG A 29 -0.97 8.24 -14.32
C ARG A 29 -1.82 8.56 -15.55
N ALA A 30 -1.17 8.89 -16.67
CA ALA A 30 -1.84 8.91 -17.97
C ALA A 30 -2.04 7.46 -18.45
N ALA A 31 -3.27 7.08 -18.76
CA ALA A 31 -3.56 5.76 -19.31
C ALA A 31 -2.82 5.56 -20.64
N SER A 32 -2.24 4.38 -20.86
CA SER A 32 -1.63 4.01 -22.15
C SER A 32 -2.67 3.81 -23.26
N GLY A 33 -3.92 3.54 -22.87
CA GLY A 33 -5.05 3.29 -23.78
C GLY A 33 -5.10 1.87 -24.36
N ALA A 34 -4.07 1.04 -24.14
CA ALA A 34 -4.02 -0.34 -24.60
C ALA A 34 -4.21 -1.31 -23.43
N VAL A 35 -5.24 -2.16 -23.50
CA VAL A 35 -5.61 -3.12 -22.44
C VAL A 35 -4.43 -3.99 -22.00
N GLU A 36 -3.67 -4.54 -22.96
CA GLU A 36 -2.52 -5.41 -22.65
C GLU A 36 -1.42 -4.66 -21.90
N SER A 37 -1.17 -3.39 -22.27
CA SER A 37 -0.17 -2.55 -21.60
C SER A 37 -0.58 -2.19 -20.18
N GLU A 38 -1.87 -1.97 -19.94
CA GLU A 38 -2.42 -1.75 -18.60
C GLU A 38 -2.34 -3.00 -17.73
N ALA A 39 -2.68 -4.17 -18.28
CA ALA A 39 -2.60 -5.44 -17.56
C ALA A 39 -1.15 -5.78 -17.17
N GLU A 40 -0.20 -5.60 -18.10
CA GLU A 40 1.21 -5.84 -17.81
C GLU A 40 1.77 -4.82 -16.82
N ALA A 41 1.33 -3.55 -16.88
CA ALA A 41 1.69 -2.55 -15.87
C ALA A 41 1.22 -2.96 -14.47
N LEU A 42 -0.02 -3.45 -14.31
CA LEU A 42 -0.52 -3.95 -13.04
C LEU A 42 0.29 -5.16 -12.55
N ARG A 43 0.57 -6.13 -13.43
CA ARG A 43 1.34 -7.31 -13.04
C ARG A 43 2.77 -6.96 -12.63
N SER A 44 3.41 -6.04 -13.34
CA SER A 44 4.73 -5.53 -12.97
C SER A 44 4.71 -4.84 -11.60
N ALA A 45 3.71 -4.00 -11.34
CA ALA A 45 3.56 -3.30 -10.06
C ALA A 45 3.28 -4.25 -8.89
N LEU A 46 2.47 -5.29 -9.08
CA LEU A 46 2.24 -6.34 -8.07
C LEU A 46 3.53 -7.06 -7.73
N ASN A 47 4.30 -7.48 -8.73
CA ASN A 47 5.59 -8.17 -8.54
C ASN A 47 6.62 -7.28 -7.82
N ALA A 48 6.67 -5.99 -8.16
CA ALA A 48 7.54 -5.04 -7.49
C ALA A 48 7.13 -4.83 -6.02
N ALA A 49 5.84 -4.66 -5.74
CA ALA A 49 5.33 -4.54 -4.39
C ALA A 49 5.60 -5.79 -3.52
N VAL A 50 5.44 -7.00 -4.08
CA VAL A 50 5.83 -8.25 -3.40
C VAL A 50 7.33 -8.27 -3.10
N THR A 51 8.16 -7.77 -4.01
CA THR A 51 9.62 -7.72 -3.82
C THR A 51 9.99 -6.76 -2.69
N ASP A 52 9.40 -5.56 -2.64
CA ASP A 52 9.62 -4.61 -1.55
C ASP A 52 9.24 -5.20 -0.18
N LEU A 53 8.12 -5.93 -0.11
CA LEU A 53 7.67 -6.56 1.12
C LEU A 53 8.65 -7.66 1.58
N LYS A 54 9.16 -8.47 0.65
CA LYS A 54 10.19 -9.49 0.94
C LYS A 54 11.48 -8.88 1.44
N ASP A 55 11.91 -7.77 0.84
CA ASP A 55 13.09 -7.01 1.30
C ASP A 55 12.87 -6.42 2.70
N LEU A 56 11.65 -5.96 3.00
CA LEU A 56 11.29 -5.47 4.32
C LEU A 56 11.26 -6.59 5.36
N ILE A 57 10.74 -7.77 5.01
CA ILE A 57 10.78 -8.98 5.86
C ILE A 57 12.23 -9.31 6.22
N ALA A 58 13.14 -9.31 5.24
CA ALA A 58 14.55 -9.64 5.47
C ALA A 58 15.27 -8.70 6.45
N ARG A 59 14.76 -7.48 6.64
CA ARG A 59 15.31 -6.47 7.57
C ARG A 59 14.49 -6.32 8.86
N SER A 60 13.39 -7.06 8.99
CA SER A 60 12.46 -6.97 10.13
C SER A 60 12.69 -8.09 11.14
N THR A 61 12.20 -7.90 12.37
CA THR A 61 12.25 -8.91 13.43
C THR A 61 10.96 -8.92 14.24
N GLY A 62 10.68 -10.02 14.94
CA GLY A 62 9.51 -10.15 15.80
C GLY A 62 8.18 -10.20 15.02
N GLU A 63 7.13 -9.65 15.62
CA GLU A 63 5.75 -9.69 15.11
C GLU A 63 5.59 -9.04 13.72
N ALA A 64 6.43 -8.06 13.38
CA ALA A 64 6.41 -7.40 12.08
C ALA A 64 6.61 -8.38 10.92
N VAL A 65 7.41 -9.44 11.10
CA VAL A 65 7.65 -10.45 10.06
C VAL A 65 6.34 -11.16 9.68
N ALA A 66 5.56 -11.60 10.66
CA ALA A 66 4.31 -12.32 10.42
C ALA A 66 3.26 -11.43 9.72
N ILE A 67 3.21 -10.15 10.08
CA ILE A 67 2.34 -9.15 9.44
C ILE A 67 2.70 -8.99 7.96
N LEU A 68 3.99 -8.86 7.65
CA LEU A 68 4.48 -8.68 6.29
C LEU A 68 4.35 -9.95 5.45
N GLU A 69 4.57 -11.14 6.02
CA GLU A 69 4.34 -12.42 5.35
C GLU A 69 2.87 -12.59 4.95
N PHE A 70 1.94 -12.18 5.82
CA PHE A 70 0.52 -12.13 5.47
C PHE A 70 0.27 -11.17 4.30
N GLN A 71 0.86 -9.96 4.32
CA GLN A 71 0.69 -9.00 3.23
C GLN A 71 1.21 -9.55 1.89
N VAL A 72 2.35 -10.27 1.91
CA VAL A 72 2.86 -10.98 0.73
C VAL A 72 1.86 -12.04 0.26
N ALA A 73 1.36 -12.88 1.17
CA ALA A 73 0.41 -13.94 0.83
C ALA A 73 -0.87 -13.37 0.19
N LEU A 74 -1.40 -12.27 0.75
CA LEU A 74 -2.59 -11.60 0.23
C LEU A 74 -2.36 -11.02 -1.17
N LEU A 75 -1.20 -10.40 -1.40
CA LEU A 75 -0.87 -9.80 -2.71
C LEU A 75 -0.55 -10.85 -3.79
N GLN A 76 -0.16 -12.06 -3.39
CA GLN A 76 0.06 -13.21 -4.28
C GLN A 76 -1.21 -13.99 -4.58
N ASP A 77 -2.31 -13.75 -3.85
CA ASP A 77 -3.60 -14.33 -4.16
C ASP A 77 -4.19 -13.65 -5.40
N GLU A 78 -4.32 -14.42 -6.48
CA GLU A 78 -4.84 -13.92 -7.76
C GLU A 78 -6.27 -13.36 -7.61
N VAL A 79 -7.06 -13.91 -6.68
CA VAL A 79 -8.44 -13.48 -6.42
C VAL A 79 -8.51 -12.01 -6.01
N LEU A 80 -7.50 -11.51 -5.27
CA LEU A 80 -7.45 -10.11 -4.88
C LEU A 80 -7.35 -9.16 -6.09
N ALA A 81 -6.61 -9.58 -7.13
CA ALA A 81 -6.34 -8.75 -8.30
C ALA A 81 -7.34 -8.97 -9.46
N GLU A 82 -8.11 -10.06 -9.44
CA GLU A 82 -9.11 -10.39 -10.46
C GLU A 82 -10.08 -9.24 -10.79
N PRO A 83 -10.66 -8.50 -9.82
CA PRO A 83 -11.53 -7.38 -10.13
C PRO A 83 -10.82 -6.25 -10.88
N ALA A 84 -9.55 -6.00 -10.55
CA ALA A 84 -8.74 -4.99 -11.22
C ALA A 84 -8.43 -5.41 -12.66
N PHE A 85 -8.01 -6.66 -12.90
CA PHE A 85 -7.79 -7.16 -14.26
C PHE A 85 -9.06 -7.16 -15.11
N SER A 86 -10.21 -7.47 -14.50
CA SER A 86 -11.52 -7.42 -15.17
C SER A 86 -11.89 -5.98 -15.58
N ALA A 87 -11.64 -5.00 -14.71
CA ALA A 87 -11.86 -3.58 -15.02
C ALA A 87 -10.91 -3.06 -16.11
N ILE A 88 -9.65 -3.53 -16.13
CA ILE A 88 -8.69 -3.24 -17.20
C ILE A 88 -9.16 -3.82 -18.54
N ALA A 89 -9.63 -5.07 -18.55
CA ALA A 89 -10.21 -5.68 -19.75
C ALA A 89 -11.42 -4.91 -20.30
N ALA A 90 -12.15 -4.22 -19.41
CA ALA A 90 -13.25 -3.31 -19.77
C ALA A 90 -12.78 -1.90 -20.19
N GLY A 91 -11.47 -1.62 -20.21
CA GLY A 91 -10.88 -0.37 -20.69
C GLY A 91 -10.45 0.61 -19.60
N SER A 92 -10.46 0.22 -18.33
CA SER A 92 -9.96 1.06 -17.23
C SER A 92 -8.43 1.14 -17.24
N ALA A 93 -7.89 2.28 -16.81
CA ALA A 93 -6.47 2.41 -16.50
C ALA A 93 -6.11 1.56 -15.27
N ALA A 94 -4.90 1.00 -15.25
CA ALA A 94 -4.46 0.06 -14.20
C ALA A 94 -4.50 0.64 -12.79
N ASP A 95 -4.10 1.90 -12.62
CA ASP A 95 -4.12 2.62 -11.34
C ASP A 95 -5.53 2.80 -10.81
N GLN A 96 -6.48 3.15 -11.68
CA GLN A 96 -7.88 3.32 -11.29
C GLN A 96 -8.58 1.98 -11.03
N ALA A 97 -8.31 0.98 -11.87
CA ALA A 97 -8.83 -0.37 -11.69
C ALA A 97 -8.39 -0.97 -10.34
N TRP A 98 -7.10 -0.87 -10.03
CA TRP A 98 -6.53 -1.33 -8.78
C TRP A 98 -7.07 -0.55 -7.56
N LEU A 99 -7.14 0.78 -7.65
CA LEU A 99 -7.70 1.62 -6.60
C LEU A 99 -9.14 1.21 -6.26
N ALA A 100 -9.98 1.04 -7.28
CA ALA A 100 -11.38 0.67 -7.10
C ALA A 100 -11.53 -0.74 -6.52
N ALA A 101 -10.78 -1.71 -7.03
CA ALA A 101 -10.79 -3.08 -6.51
C ALA A 101 -10.42 -3.12 -5.02
N MET A 102 -9.31 -2.47 -4.64
CA MET A 102 -8.88 -2.44 -3.24
C MET A 102 -9.84 -1.67 -2.34
N GLN A 103 -10.50 -0.60 -2.81
CA GLN A 103 -11.52 0.10 -2.03
C GLN A 103 -12.70 -0.80 -1.69
N GLN A 104 -13.11 -1.69 -2.62
CA GLN A 104 -14.16 -2.66 -2.36
C GLN A 104 -13.72 -3.71 -1.32
N GLU A 105 -12.52 -4.26 -1.45
CA GLU A 105 -11.98 -5.24 -0.49
C GLU A 105 -11.82 -4.65 0.91
N ILE A 106 -11.28 -3.42 1.00
CA ILE A 106 -11.16 -2.69 2.27
C ILE A 106 -12.53 -2.51 2.93
N ALA A 107 -13.53 -2.06 2.18
CA ALA A 107 -14.88 -1.89 2.71
C ALA A 107 -15.47 -3.22 3.23
N GLY A 108 -15.17 -4.34 2.57
CA GLY A 108 -15.55 -5.68 3.04
C GLY A 108 -14.89 -6.06 4.37
N TYR A 109 -13.58 -5.79 4.51
CA TYR A 109 -12.84 -6.05 5.75
C TYR A 109 -13.34 -5.17 6.90
N GLU A 110 -13.59 -3.89 6.66
CA GLU A 110 -14.08 -2.95 7.67
C GLU A 110 -15.50 -3.28 8.14
N ALA A 111 -16.35 -3.78 7.24
CA ALA A 111 -17.73 -4.18 7.56
C ALA A 111 -17.84 -5.59 8.17
N SER A 112 -16.75 -6.34 8.25
CA SER A 112 -16.76 -7.71 8.80
C SER A 112 -17.10 -7.72 10.29
N ASP A 113 -17.91 -8.69 10.72
CA ASP A 113 -18.20 -8.93 12.14
C ASP A 113 -17.02 -9.56 12.89
N ASP A 114 -16.08 -10.15 12.15
CA ASP A 114 -14.87 -10.74 12.70
C ASP A 114 -13.82 -9.66 13.03
N GLU A 115 -13.44 -9.61 14.31
CA GLU A 115 -12.46 -8.66 14.83
C GLU A 115 -11.08 -8.81 14.18
N TYR A 116 -10.69 -10.03 13.80
CA TYR A 116 -9.44 -10.27 13.09
C TYR A 116 -9.43 -9.54 11.75
N PHE A 117 -10.49 -9.69 10.95
CA PHE A 117 -10.58 -9.03 9.64
C PHE A 117 -10.60 -7.51 9.76
N ARG A 118 -11.36 -6.94 10.71
CA ARG A 118 -11.36 -5.48 10.93
C ARG A 118 -9.98 -4.95 11.33
N ALA A 119 -9.25 -5.67 12.17
CA ALA A 119 -7.91 -5.27 12.61
C ALA A 119 -6.89 -5.26 11.45
N ARG A 120 -7.14 -6.01 10.36
CA ARG A 120 -6.27 -6.08 9.18
C ARG A 120 -6.62 -5.09 8.06
N GLY A 121 -7.64 -4.24 8.24
CA GLY A 121 -8.02 -3.25 7.22
C GLY A 121 -6.87 -2.30 6.85
N ALA A 122 -6.06 -1.89 7.82
CA ALA A 122 -4.87 -1.05 7.60
C ALA A 122 -3.85 -1.69 6.64
N ASP A 123 -3.69 -3.02 6.68
CA ASP A 123 -2.78 -3.72 5.78
C ASP A 123 -3.23 -3.63 4.31
N LEU A 124 -4.54 -3.62 4.05
CA LEU A 124 -5.07 -3.47 2.70
C LEU A 124 -4.85 -2.06 2.15
N TYR A 125 -4.94 -1.03 3.01
CA TYR A 125 -4.56 0.34 2.65
C TYR A 125 -3.08 0.40 2.22
N ASP A 126 -2.20 -0.23 3.00
CA ASP A 126 -0.76 -0.27 2.70
C ASP A 126 -0.46 -1.01 1.38
N LEU A 127 -1.10 -2.17 1.15
CA LEU A 127 -0.96 -2.91 -0.11
C LEU A 127 -1.42 -2.10 -1.31
N ARG A 128 -2.60 -1.47 -1.18
CA ARG A 128 -3.16 -0.62 -2.22
C ARG A 128 -2.17 0.47 -2.61
N ASP A 129 -1.68 1.22 -1.63
CA ASP A 129 -0.84 2.39 -1.87
C ASP A 129 0.56 1.99 -2.36
N ARG A 130 1.10 0.86 -1.91
CA ARG A 130 2.37 0.32 -2.42
C ARG A 130 2.30 -0.04 -3.90
N VAL A 131 1.24 -0.73 -4.35
CA VAL A 131 1.09 -1.08 -5.77
C VAL A 131 0.84 0.18 -6.61
N LEU A 132 0.07 1.15 -6.11
CA LEU A 132 -0.14 2.43 -6.79
C LEU A 132 1.15 3.24 -6.94
N ALA A 133 2.04 3.20 -5.95
CA ALA A 133 3.35 3.84 -6.02
C ALA A 133 4.14 3.31 -7.24
N HIS A 134 4.16 1.99 -7.44
CA HIS A 134 4.79 1.36 -8.59
C HIS A 134 4.10 1.71 -9.92
N LEU A 135 2.76 1.73 -9.96
CA LEU A 135 2.01 2.08 -11.17
C LEU A 135 2.24 3.53 -11.61
N THR A 136 2.35 4.45 -10.66
CA THR A 136 2.44 5.89 -10.91
C THR A 136 3.89 6.37 -11.03
N GLY A 137 4.87 5.48 -10.86
CA GLY A 137 6.29 5.84 -10.78
C GLY A 137 6.62 6.75 -9.60
N SER A 138 5.71 6.83 -8.63
CA SER A 138 5.92 7.57 -7.39
C SER A 138 6.75 6.68 -6.48
N THR A 139 8.07 6.67 -6.66
CA THR A 139 8.94 6.06 -5.66
C THR A 139 8.71 6.82 -4.36
N ILE A 140 8.29 6.13 -3.31
CA ILE A 140 8.30 6.71 -1.96
C ILE A 140 9.77 6.77 -1.51
N GLU A 141 10.55 7.64 -2.13
CA GLU A 141 11.86 8.05 -1.67
C GLU A 141 11.68 9.23 -0.72
N ALA A 142 11.06 8.97 0.43
CA ALA A 142 11.25 9.87 1.55
C ALA A 142 12.65 9.60 2.10
N VAL A 143 13.62 10.45 1.75
CA VAL A 143 14.90 10.50 2.45
C VAL A 143 14.61 10.96 3.88
N VAL A 144 14.40 10.00 4.77
CA VAL A 144 14.21 10.27 6.20
C VAL A 144 15.54 10.82 6.72
N PRO A 145 15.58 12.07 7.23
CA PRO A 145 16.81 12.60 7.80
C PRO A 145 17.24 11.76 9.01
N PRO A 146 18.54 11.60 9.27
CA PRO A 146 19.01 10.93 10.46
C PRO A 146 18.44 11.65 11.70
N GLY A 147 17.82 10.87 12.59
CA GLY A 147 17.28 11.32 13.87
C GLY A 147 18.27 11.20 15.01
#